data_AF-A0A2G1YRB5-F1
#
_entry.id   AF-A0A2G1YRB5-F1
#
_cell.length_a   1.000
_cell.length_b   1.000
_cell.length_c   1.000
_cell.angle_alpha   90.00
_cell.angle_beta   90.00
_cell.angle_gamma   90.00
#
_symmetry.space_group_name_H-M   'P 1'
#
loop_
_entity.id
_entity.type
_entity.pdbx_description
1 polymer ?
#
loop_
_entity_poly.entity_id
_entity_poly.type
_entity_poly.pdbx_seq_one_letter_code
_entity_poly.pdbx_strand_id
1 'polypeptide(L)' 'MPYRCRKSYYVDDEDTRDLIYKKYTIVFKIIENNIHILTLFRQRTF' A
#
# COMPACT_ATOMS: atom_id res chain seq x y z
N MET A 1 -4.20 -9.23 8.22
CA MET A 1 -5.46 -8.55 7.82
C MET A 1 -5.11 -7.33 6.97
N PRO A 2 -5.33 -7.38 5.64
CA PRO A 2 -4.89 -6.33 4.72
C PRO A 2 -5.58 -4.97 4.96
N TYR A 3 -6.83 -4.96 5.42
CA TYR A 3 -7.56 -3.74 5.83
C TYR A 3 -7.02 -3.04 7.09
N ARG A 4 -6.11 -3.68 7.84
CA ARG A 4 -5.44 -3.07 9.00
C ARG A 4 -4.31 -2.12 8.57
N CYS A 5 -3.88 -2.20 7.31
CA CYS A 5 -2.88 -1.30 6.76
C CYS A 5 -3.48 0.10 6.54
N ARG A 6 -2.60 1.11 6.55
CA ARG A 6 -3.01 2.52 6.38
C ARG A 6 -3.67 2.68 5.01
N LYS A 7 -4.77 3.45 4.93
CA LYS A 7 -5.31 3.89 3.63
C LYS A 7 -4.19 4.59 2.85
N SER A 8 -4.14 4.35 1.54
CA SER A 8 -3.08 4.90 0.73
C SER A 8 -3.07 6.42 0.79
N TYR A 9 -1.87 7.00 0.89
CA TYR A 9 -1.72 8.46 0.81
C TYR A 9 -1.76 8.97 -0.63
N TYR A 10 -1.45 8.09 -1.61
CA TYR A 10 -1.23 8.46 -3.00
C TYR A 10 -2.47 8.27 -3.89
N VAL A 11 -3.44 7.50 -3.41
CA VAL A 11 -4.64 7.11 -4.16
C VAL A 11 -5.85 7.27 -3.26
N ASP A 12 -6.83 8.06 -3.70
CA ASP A 12 -8.11 8.24 -3.02
C ASP A 12 -9.05 7.06 -3.34
N ASP A 13 -8.70 5.88 -2.84
CA ASP A 13 -9.44 4.62 -3.05
C ASP A 13 -9.44 3.82 -1.74
N GLU A 14 -10.62 3.40 -1.27
CA GLU A 14 -10.76 2.78 0.07
C GLU A 14 -10.07 1.42 0.21
N ASP A 15 -9.94 0.73 -0.92
CA ASP A 15 -9.33 -0.59 -1.04
C ASP A 15 -7.84 -0.54 -1.35
N THR A 16 -7.29 0.66 -1.61
CA THR A 16 -5.85 0.86 -1.79
C THR A 16 -5.19 1.18 -0.45
N ARG A 17 -4.16 0.42 -0.12
CA ARG A 17 -3.51 0.39 1.19
C ARG A 17 -2.01 0.48 1.03
N ASP A 18 -1.36 1.15 1.98
CA ASP A 18 0.09 1.27 2.04
C ASP A 18 0.63 0.39 3.18
N LEU A 19 1.57 -0.48 2.84
CA LEU A 19 2.38 -1.25 3.79
C LEU A 19 3.79 -0.67 3.83
N ILE A 20 4.18 -0.13 4.99
CA ILE A 20 5.53 0.37 5.23
C ILE A 20 6.33 -0.71 5.93
N TYR A 21 7.41 -1.16 5.29
CA TYR A 21 8.30 -2.18 5.83
C TYR A 21 9.77 -1.85 5.54
N LYS A 22 10.60 -1.73 6.57
CA LYS A 22 12.07 -1.49 6.46
C LYS A 22 12.45 -0.38 5.45
N LYS A 23 11.78 0.78 5.50
CA LYS A 23 11.95 1.94 4.60
C LYS A 23 11.45 1.73 3.16
N TYR A 24 10.78 0.62 2.89
CA TYR A 24 10.03 0.42 1.66
C TYR A 24 8.57 0.72 1.91
N THR A 25 7.94 1.33 0.92
CA THR A 25 6.50 1.54 0.87
C THR A 25 5.96 0.68 -0.25
N ILE A 26 5.05 -0.22 0.10
CA ILE A 26 4.35 -1.11 -0.82
C ILE A 26 2.92 -0.63 -0.89
N VAL A 27 2.52 -0.14 -2.05
CA VAL A 27 1.13 0.25 -2.32
C VAL A 27 0.45 -0.94 -2.97
N PHE A 28 -0.64 -1.41 -2.37
CA PHE A 28 -1.40 -2.53 -2.89
C PHE A 28 -2.89 -2.25 -2.84
N LYS A 29 -3.64 -2.80 -3.79
CA LYS A 29 -5.10 -2.75 -3.81
C LYS A 29 -5.66 -4.12 -3.48
N ILE A 30 -6.71 -4.13 -2.66
CA ILE A 30 -7.47 -5.34 -2.36
C ILE A 30 -8.59 -5.41 -3.39
N ILE A 31 -8.63 -6.48 -4.19
CA ILE A 31 -9.68 -6.71 -5.18
C ILE A 31 -10.24 -8.09 -4.91
N GLU A 32 -11.51 -8.14 -4.48
CA GLU A 32 -12.18 -9.37 -4.05
C GLU A 32 -11.38 -10.10 -2.96
N ASN A 33 -10.71 -11.21 -3.30
CA ASN A 33 -9.88 -12.00 -2.40
C ASN A 33 -8.39 -11.99 -2.80
N ASN A 34 -8.00 -11.06 -3.66
CA ASN A 34 -6.64 -10.93 -4.18
C ASN A 34 -6.01 -9.61 -3.76
N ILE A 35 -4.69 -9.63 -3.63
CA ILE A 35 -3.87 -8.45 -3.37
C ILE A 35 -3.09 -8.13 -4.64
N HIS A 36 -3.35 -6.95 -5.21
CA HIS A 36 -2.64 -6.45 -6.37
C HIS A 36 -1.60 -5.43 -5.93
N ILE A 37 -0.32 -5.75 -6.11
CA ILE A 37 0.78 -4.82 -5.79
C ILE A 37 0.85 -3.81 -6.94
N LEU A 38 0.60 -2.54 -6.63
CA LEU A 38 0.62 -1.45 -7.60
C LEU A 38 2.04 -0.90 -7.75
N THR A 39 2.72 -0.65 -6.64
CA THR A 39 4.11 -0.17 -6.66
C THR A 39 4.86 -0.56 -5.39
N LEU A 40 6.17 -0.71 -5.54
CA LEU A 40 7.10 -0.93 -4.45
C LEU A 40 8.29 0.01 -4.66
N PHE A 41 8.48 0.91 -3.71
CA PHE A 41 9.60 1.84 -3.77
C PHE A 41 10.21 2.05 -2.39
N ARG A 42 11.50 2.37 -2.38
CA ARG A 42 12.19 2.78 -1.16
C ARG A 42 11.92 4.26 -0.93
N GLN A 43 11.31 4.59 0.20
CA GLN A 43 11.11 5.98 0.56
C GLN A 43 12.48 6.59 0.90
N ARG A 44 12.97 7.44 -0.01
CA ARG A 44 14.17 8.25 0.24
C ARG A 44 13.72 9.42 1.10
N THR A 45 14.09 9.41 2.38
CA THR A 45 14.03 10.60 3.22
C THR A 45 14.92 11.66 2.55
N PHE A 46 14.31 12.77 2.12
CA PHE A 46 15.03 14.01 1.83
C PHE A 46 15.51 14.63 3.13
#